data_AF-A0A955LWX2-F1
#
_entry.id   AF-A0A955LWX2-F1
#
_cell.length_a   1.000
_cell.length_b   1.000
_cell.length_c   1.000
_cell.angle_alpha   90.00
_cell.angle_beta   90.00
_cell.angle_gamma   90.00
#
_symmetry.space_group_name_H-M   'P 1'
#
loop_
_entity.id
_entity.type
_entity.pdbx_description
1 polymer ?
#
loop_
_entity_poly.entity_id
_entity_poly.type
_entity_poly.pdbx_seq_one_letter_code
_entity_poly.pdbx_strand_id
1 'polypeptide(L)'
;AARNQRAYGVHFGTSSYEIYYNTYSVSNVLESHSLPANVTFSTVALPNPGNDEVLFDKLTGKTFNSGTIILSHNGEFYRIVINPYGIVSVST
;
A
#
# COMPACT_ATOMS: atom_id res chain seq x y z
N ALA A 1 -18.27 1.81 -15.02
CA ALA A 1 -18.55 0.51 -14.38
C ALA A 1 -17.53 0.15 -13.27
N ALA A 2 -16.24 0.46 -13.39
CA ALA A 2 -15.21 0.10 -12.40
C ALA A 2 -15.37 0.75 -11.00
N ARG A 3 -15.96 1.95 -10.87
CA ARG A 3 -16.09 2.63 -9.56
C ARG A 3 -17.02 1.96 -8.53
N ASN A 4 -17.66 0.84 -8.86
CA ASN A 4 -18.56 0.08 -7.95
C ASN A 4 -17.91 -1.16 -7.33
N GLN A 5 -16.59 -1.33 -7.44
CA GLN A 5 -15.85 -2.42 -6.79
C GLN A 5 -15.91 -2.31 -5.26
N ARG A 6 -15.80 -3.44 -4.57
CA ARG A 6 -16.08 -3.54 -3.11
C ARG A 6 -14.91 -3.11 -2.24
N ALA A 7 -13.70 -3.07 -2.80
CA ALA A 7 -12.48 -2.68 -2.09
C ALA A 7 -11.45 -2.07 -3.04
N TYR A 8 -10.60 -1.18 -2.50
CA TYR A 8 -9.45 -0.60 -3.19
C TYR A 8 -8.19 -0.98 -2.42
N GLY A 9 -7.13 -1.32 -3.13
CA GLY A 9 -5.87 -1.71 -2.51
C GLY A 9 -4.66 -1.05 -3.14
N VAL A 10 -3.56 -1.13 -2.41
CA VAL A 10 -2.24 -0.71 -2.86
C VAL A 10 -1.31 -1.92 -2.77
N HIS A 11 -0.65 -2.26 -3.88
CA HIS A 11 0.44 -3.23 -3.93
C HIS A 11 1.78 -2.47 -3.97
N PHE A 12 2.72 -2.85 -3.12
CA PHE A 12 4.02 -2.20 -2.96
C PHE A 12 5.11 -3.04 -3.62
N GLY A 13 5.71 -2.52 -4.69
CA GLY A 13 6.99 -3.02 -5.20
C GLY A 13 8.16 -2.29 -4.54
N THR A 14 9.40 -2.71 -4.75
CA THR A 14 10.57 -2.04 -4.15
C THR A 14 10.72 -0.58 -4.60
N SER A 15 10.41 -0.27 -5.86
CA SER A 15 10.57 1.05 -6.49
C SER A 15 9.28 1.56 -7.15
N SER A 16 8.14 0.98 -6.80
CA SER A 16 6.84 1.34 -7.36
C SER A 16 5.71 0.99 -6.41
N TYR A 17 4.53 1.53 -6.65
CA TYR A 17 3.30 1.04 -6.06
C TYR A 17 2.18 1.07 -7.08
N GLU A 18 1.20 0.20 -6.90
CA GLU A 18 0.07 0.06 -7.81
C GLU A 18 -1.23 0.15 -7.05
N ILE A 19 -2.16 0.96 -7.55
CA ILE A 19 -3.52 1.06 -7.04
C ILE A 19 -4.37 0.08 -7.83
N TYR A 20 -5.05 -0.82 -7.12
CA TYR A 20 -5.88 -1.86 -7.72
C TYR A 20 -7.26 -1.92 -7.04
N TYR A 21 -8.14 -2.75 -7.58
CA TYR A 21 -9.44 -3.04 -6.97
C TYR A 21 -9.65 -4.51 -6.63
N ASN A 22 -10.50 -4.78 -5.64
CA ASN A 22 -10.83 -6.11 -5.13
C ASN A 22 -9.59 -6.90 -4.66
N THR A 23 -9.03 -7.77 -5.50
CA THR A 23 -7.86 -8.59 -5.18
C THR A 23 -6.77 -8.23 -6.17
N TYR A 24 -5.53 -8.14 -5.69
CA TYR A 24 -4.42 -7.78 -6.55
C TYR A 24 -4.27 -8.80 -7.68
N SER A 25 -4.30 -8.26 -8.90
CA SER A 25 -3.89 -8.92 -10.12
C SER A 25 -3.55 -7.83 -11.12
N VAL A 26 -2.64 -8.10 -12.04
CA VAL A 26 -2.26 -7.14 -13.10
C VAL A 26 -3.48 -6.63 -13.88
N SER A 27 -4.49 -7.49 -14.08
CA SER A 27 -5.75 -7.12 -14.74
C SER A 27 -6.67 -6.19 -13.93
N ASN A 28 -6.45 -6.09 -12.62
CA ASN A 28 -7.23 -5.26 -11.71
C ASN A 28 -6.50 -3.96 -11.31
N VAL A 29 -5.29 -3.74 -11.83
CA VAL A 29 -4.55 -2.49 -11.64
C VAL A 29 -5.27 -1.35 -12.34
N LEU A 30 -5.49 -0.27 -11.59
CA LEU A 30 -6.07 0.99 -12.06
C LEU A 30 -4.98 1.99 -12.42
N GLU A 31 -3.94 2.06 -11.58
CA GLU A 31 -2.84 3.00 -11.72
C GLU A 31 -1.55 2.36 -11.23
N SER A 32 -0.44 2.58 -11.94
CA SER A 32 0.90 2.20 -11.51
C SER A 32 1.76 3.46 -11.39
N HIS A 33 2.48 3.56 -10.28
CA HIS A 33 3.29 4.73 -9.96
C HIS A 33 4.72 4.29 -9.66
N SER A 34 5.69 4.82 -10.41
CA SER A 34 7.11 4.62 -10.12
C SER A 34 7.57 5.62 -9.06
N LEU A 35 8.38 5.15 -8.10
CA LEU A 35 9.06 6.01 -7.16
C LEU A 35 10.23 6.73 -7.84
N PRO A 36 10.62 7.93 -7.37
CA PRO A 36 11.88 8.55 -7.74
C PRO A 36 13.07 7.62 -7.45
N ALA A 37 14.15 7.72 -8.24
CA ALA A 37 15.29 6.79 -8.18
C ALA A 37 15.99 6.71 -6.81
N ASN A 38 15.84 7.73 -5.97
CA ASN A 38 16.43 7.83 -4.64
C ASN A 38 15.45 7.47 -3.52
N VAL A 39 14.27 6.95 -3.86
CA VAL A 39 13.23 6.50 -2.93
C VAL A 39 12.97 5.03 -3.14
N THR A 40 12.96 4.25 -2.06
CA THR A 40 12.61 2.82 -2.10
C THR A 40 11.73 2.43 -0.93
N PHE A 41 10.86 1.45 -1.12
CA PHE A 41 10.21 0.76 0.00
C PHE A 41 11.22 -0.24 0.58
N SER A 42 11.83 0.11 1.72
CA SER A 42 12.86 -0.71 2.37
C SER A 42 12.27 -1.86 3.19
N THR A 43 11.05 -1.69 3.70
CA THR A 43 10.35 -2.73 4.45
C THR A 43 8.84 -2.58 4.30
N VAL A 44 8.15 -3.68 4.02
CA VAL A 44 6.68 -3.76 4.03
C VAL A 44 6.30 -4.84 5.06
N ALA A 45 6.03 -4.41 6.29
CA ALA A 45 5.71 -5.28 7.41
C ALA A 45 4.20 -5.31 7.65
N LEU A 46 3.51 -6.16 6.89
CA LEU A 46 2.08 -6.42 6.98
C LEU A 46 1.80 -7.77 7.65
N PRO A 47 0.57 -8.07 8.10
CA PRO A 47 0.26 -9.19 9.00
C PRO A 47 0.62 -10.60 8.46
N ASN A 48 0.84 -10.73 7.15
CA ASN A 48 1.23 -11.97 6.50
C ASN A 48 2.61 -11.79 5.83
N PRO A 49 3.61 -12.64 6.12
CA PRO A 49 4.92 -12.59 5.46
C PRO A 49 4.77 -12.75 3.94
N GLY A 50 5.42 -11.87 3.16
CA GLY A 50 5.31 -11.83 1.70
C GLY A 50 4.03 -11.19 1.16
N ASN A 51 3.22 -10.60 2.04
CA ASN A 51 2.12 -9.75 1.62
C ASN A 51 2.60 -8.31 1.49
N ASP A 52 2.68 -7.85 0.25
CA ASP A 52 3.05 -6.48 -0.10
C ASP A 52 1.82 -5.64 -0.44
N GLU A 53 0.66 -6.00 0.11
CA GLU A 53 -0.63 -5.41 -0.26
C GLU A 53 -1.44 -4.96 0.94
N VAL A 54 -2.02 -3.76 0.80
CA VAL A 54 -3.02 -3.26 1.75
C VAL A 54 -4.34 -3.10 1.02
N LEU A 55 -5.37 -3.76 1.53
CA LEU A 55 -6.73 -3.68 0.98
C LEU A 55 -7.66 -2.92 1.92
N PHE A 56 -8.34 -1.92 1.41
CA PHE A 56 -9.30 -1.10 2.14
C PHE A 56 -10.73 -1.44 1.70
N ASP A 57 -11.59 -1.71 2.67
CA ASP A 57 -13.03 -1.82 2.45
C ASP A 57 -13.58 -0.47 1.98
N LYS A 58 -14.32 -0.46 0.88
CA LYS A 58 -14.77 0.79 0.26
C LYS A 58 -15.75 1.58 1.14
N LEU A 59 -16.59 0.89 1.93
CA LEU A 59 -17.64 1.54 2.69
C LEU A 59 -17.11 2.10 4.02
N THR A 60 -16.25 1.34 4.67
CA THR A 60 -15.78 1.63 6.03
C THR A 60 -14.39 2.23 6.08
N GLY A 61 -13.62 2.11 4.99
CA GLY A 61 -12.20 2.47 4.94
C GLY A 61 -11.31 1.54 5.76
N LYS A 62 -11.86 0.54 6.46
CA LYS A 62 -11.09 -0.38 7.30
C LYS A 62 -10.20 -1.27 6.46
N THR A 63 -9.12 -1.76 7.07
CA THR A 63 -8.23 -2.74 6.46
C THR A 63 -7.94 -3.89 7.42
N PHE A 64 -7.87 -5.10 6.88
CA PHE A 64 -7.37 -6.27 7.59
C PHE A 64 -5.84 -6.41 7.45
N ASN A 65 -5.23 -5.62 6.57
CA ASN A 65 -3.80 -5.63 6.25
C ASN A 65 -3.11 -4.41 6.88
N SER A 66 -3.44 -4.10 8.14
CA SER A 66 -2.78 -3.02 8.88
C SER A 66 -1.33 -3.37 9.20
N GLY A 67 -0.42 -2.41 9.13
CA GLY A 67 0.99 -2.66 9.41
C GLY A 67 1.85 -1.42 9.27
N THR A 68 3.14 -1.64 9.06
CA THR A 68 4.13 -0.58 8.88
C THR A 68 4.84 -0.75 7.56
N ILE A 69 4.93 0.34 6.80
CA ILE A 69 5.74 0.44 5.58
C ILE A 69 6.87 1.43 5.88
N ILE A 70 8.11 1.05 5.58
CA ILE A 70 9.27 1.92 5.69
C ILE A 70 9.74 2.28 4.29
N LEU A 71 9.84 3.58 4.04
CA LEU A 71 10.46 4.16 2.88
C LEU A 71 11.87 4.61 3.26
N SER A 72 12.84 4.40 2.37
CA SER A 72 14.14 5.05 2.44
C SER A 72 14.23 6.14 1.39
N HIS A 73 14.72 7.31 1.76
CA HIS A 73 14.99 8.42 0.85
C HIS A 73 16.30 9.08 1.23
N ASN A 74 17.31 9.04 0.34
CA ASN A 74 18.65 9.59 0.59
C ASN A 74 19.32 9.12 1.91
N GLY A 75 19.03 7.88 2.35
CA GLY A 75 19.56 7.33 3.61
C GLY A 75 18.76 7.69 4.87
N GLU A 76 17.74 8.54 4.75
CA GLU A 76 16.73 8.73 5.80
C GLU A 76 15.63 7.69 5.66
N PHE A 77 14.95 7.40 6.77
CA PHE A 77 13.81 6.49 6.80
C PHE A 77 12.54 7.25 7.14
N TYR A 78 11.46 6.89 6.47
CA TYR A 78 10.13 7.42 6.69
C TYR A 78 9.21 6.25 6.96
N ARG A 79 8.49 6.32 8.08
CA ARG A 79 7.57 5.29 8.54
C ARG A 79 6.15 5.70 8.20
N ILE A 80 5.49 4.87 7.40
CA ILE A 80 4.05 4.91 7.16
C ILE A 80 3.41 3.82 8.03
N VAL A 81 2.46 4.20 8.87
CA VAL A 81 1.67 3.26 9.68
C VAL A 81 0.23 3.28 9.18
N ILE A 82 -0.29 2.09 8.89
CA ILE A 82 -1.69 1.90 8.51
C ILE A 82 -2.34 1.08 9.62
N ASN A 83 -3.35 1.65 10.27
CA ASN A 83 -4.07 0.94 11.33
C ASN A 83 -5.28 0.17 10.78
N PRO A 84 -5.90 -0.74 11.56
CA PRO A 84 -7.06 -1.52 11.11
C PRO A 84 -8.29 -0.68 10.72
N TYR A 85 -8.34 0.58 11.16
CA TYR A 85 -9.42 1.51 10.87
C TYR A 85 -9.18 2.33 9.59
N GLY A 86 -8.12 2.04 8.84
CA GLY A 86 -7.78 2.75 7.61
C GLY A 86 -7.09 4.10 7.81
N ILE A 87 -6.73 4.43 9.05
CA ILE A 87 -5.99 5.66 9.34
C ILE A 87 -4.54 5.44 8.93
N VAL A 88 -4.04 6.38 8.13
CA VAL A 88 -2.66 6.42 7.66
C VAL A 88 -1.94 7.55 8.37
N SER A 89 -0.80 7.26 8.99
CA SER A 89 0.09 8.25 9.57
C SER A 89 1.50 8.12 9.02
N VAL A 90 2.21 9.24 8.97
CA VAL A 90 3.59 9.34 8.47
C VAL A 90 4.46 9.98 9.55
N SER A 91 5.61 9.39 9.81
CA SER A 91 6.64 9.94 10.69
C SER A 91 8.03 9.71 10.11
N THR A 92 8.97 10.58 10.44
CA THR A 92 10.41 10.43 10.17
C THR A 92 11.08 9.66 11.31
#